data_AF-G5AHE0-F1
#
_entry.id   AF-G5AHE0-F1
#
_cell.length_a   1.000
_cell.length_b   1.000
_cell.length_c   1.000
_cell.angle_alpha   90.00
_cell.angle_beta   90.00
_cell.angle_gamma   90.00
#
_symmetry.space_group_name_H-M   'P 1'
#
loop_
_entity.id
_entity.type
_entity.pdbx_description
1 polymer ?
#
loop_
_entity_poly.entity_id
_entity_poly.type
_entity_poly.pdbx_seq_one_letter_code
_entity_poly.pdbx_strand_id
1 'polypeptide(L)'
;PTREVLDLAESPIKLFWYFVPKTLLHMIAKESNLYAKQTLLSRARRIRDKQLASKWRGTRVKEVESLKAIRERLRAMKPFEPHEYAHLIGLRVARMLCPHRRRLSSHWGTTSVGALPAGTFNAWMPRNR
;
A
#
# COMPACT_ATOMS: atom_id res chain seq x y z
N PRO A 1 -21.25 -8.40 22.76
CA PRO A 1 -20.45 -9.31 21.91
C PRO A 1 -21.01 -10.73 21.97
N THR A 2 -20.87 -11.54 20.91
CA THR A 2 -21.25 -12.96 20.94
C THR A 2 -20.26 -13.75 21.82
N ARG A 3 -20.66 -14.94 22.29
CA ARG A 3 -19.78 -15.81 23.10
C ARG A 3 -18.45 -16.11 22.40
N GLU A 4 -18.51 -16.46 21.12
CA GLU A 4 -17.32 -16.69 20.28
C GLU A 4 -16.34 -15.50 20.26
N VAL A 5 -16.84 -14.27 20.24
CA VAL A 5 -16.01 -13.07 20.26
C VAL A 5 -15.39 -12.85 21.64
N LEU A 6 -16.12 -13.17 22.71
CA LEU A 6 -15.60 -13.09 24.09
C LEU A 6 -14.46 -14.09 24.30
N ASP A 7 -14.57 -15.30 23.74
CA ASP A 7 -13.53 -16.33 23.84
C ASP A 7 -12.20 -15.93 23.17
N LEU A 8 -12.25 -15.00 22.22
CA LEU A 8 -11.09 -14.47 21.50
C LEU A 8 -10.59 -13.13 22.05
N ALA A 9 -11.28 -12.52 23.02
CA ALA A 9 -11.05 -11.16 23.48
C ALA A 9 -9.64 -10.94 24.06
N GLU A 10 -9.09 -11.93 24.76
CA GLU A 10 -7.76 -11.87 25.39
C GLU A 10 -6.61 -11.82 24.37
N SER A 11 -6.88 -12.09 23.09
CA SER A 11 -5.87 -12.13 22.05
C SER A 11 -6.24 -11.16 20.91
N PRO A 12 -5.71 -9.92 20.94
CA PRO A 12 -6.01 -8.89 19.94
C PRO A 12 -5.80 -9.35 18.50
N ILE A 13 -4.79 -10.19 18.26
CA ILE A 13 -4.52 -10.74 16.91
C ILE A 13 -5.58 -11.77 16.47
N LYS A 14 -6.09 -12.60 17.40
CA LYS A 14 -7.15 -13.57 17.10
C LYS A 14 -8.47 -12.84 16.83
N LEU A 15 -8.77 -11.83 17.65
CA LEU A 15 -9.92 -10.96 17.47
C LEU A 15 -9.86 -10.21 16.12
N PHE A 16 -8.68 -9.72 15.72
CA PHE A 16 -8.48 -9.12 14.40
C PHE A 16 -8.80 -10.11 13.27
N TRP A 17 -8.27 -11.34 13.35
CA TRP A 17 -8.51 -12.36 12.33
C TRP A 17 -9.94 -12.89 12.29
N TYR A 18 -10.68 -12.78 13.40
CA TYR A 18 -12.12 -13.06 13.43
C TYR A 18 -12.89 -12.10 12.50
N PHE A 19 -12.56 -10.80 12.53
CA PHE A 19 -13.22 -9.79 11.69
C PHE A 19 -12.62 -9.65 10.29
N VAL A 20 -11.39 -10.12 10.09
CA VAL A 20 -10.69 -10.09 8.79
C VAL A 20 -10.39 -11.52 8.35
N PRO A 21 -11.41 -12.31 7.98
CA PRO A 21 -11.21 -13.71 7.63
C PRO A 21 -10.35 -13.84 6.36
N LYS A 22 -9.66 -14.97 6.22
CA LYS A 22 -8.82 -15.24 5.04
C LYS A 22 -9.61 -15.11 3.74
N THR A 23 -10.87 -15.55 3.72
CA THR A 23 -11.77 -15.42 2.55
C THR A 23 -11.93 -13.97 2.10
N LEU A 24 -12.08 -13.04 3.06
CA LEU A 24 -12.14 -11.61 2.77
C LEU A 24 -10.85 -11.12 2.11
N LEU A 25 -9.68 -11.51 2.63
CA LEU A 25 -8.40 -11.13 2.01
C LEU A 25 -8.26 -11.66 0.57
N HIS A 26 -8.75 -12.87 0.30
CA HIS A 26 -8.75 -13.42 -1.06
C HIS A 26 -9.66 -12.62 -1.99
N MET A 27 -10.85 -12.24 -1.53
CA MET A 27 -11.78 -11.40 -2.30
C MET A 27 -11.16 -10.02 -2.58
N ILE A 28 -10.58 -9.38 -1.57
CA ILE A 28 -9.91 -8.08 -1.73
C ILE A 28 -8.77 -8.19 -2.74
N ALA A 29 -7.94 -9.24 -2.67
CA ALA A 29 -6.85 -9.46 -3.61
C ALA A 29 -7.36 -9.63 -5.04
N LYS A 30 -8.40 -10.46 -5.23
CA LYS A 30 -9.03 -10.67 -6.54
C LYS A 30 -9.53 -9.36 -7.14
N GLU A 31 -10.34 -8.61 -6.40
CA GLU A 31 -10.96 -7.37 -6.88
C GLU A 31 -9.93 -6.26 -7.09
N SER A 32 -8.93 -6.15 -6.21
CA SER A 32 -7.86 -5.16 -6.37
C SER A 32 -7.01 -5.43 -7.61
N ASN A 33 -6.68 -6.71 -7.87
CA ASN A 33 -5.92 -7.09 -9.06
C ASN A 33 -6.75 -6.90 -10.33
N LEU A 34 -8.06 -7.16 -10.29
CA LEU A 34 -8.98 -6.85 -11.39
C LEU A 34 -9.01 -5.33 -11.66
N TYR A 35 -9.20 -4.53 -10.63
CA TYR A 35 -9.16 -3.07 -10.71
C TYR A 35 -7.83 -2.56 -11.28
N ALA A 36 -6.70 -3.14 -10.87
CA ALA A 36 -5.38 -2.79 -11.38
C ALA A 36 -5.26 -3.02 -12.89
N LYS A 37 -5.82 -4.11 -13.41
CA LYS A 37 -5.87 -4.41 -14.86
C LYS A 37 -6.78 -3.43 -15.60
N GLN A 38 -7.99 -3.20 -15.09
CA GLN A 38 -8.97 -2.32 -15.71
C GLN A 38 -8.50 -0.85 -15.77
N THR A 39 -7.83 -0.38 -14.73
CA THR A 39 -7.38 1.02 -14.63
C THR A 39 -5.97 1.27 -15.15
N LEU A 40 -5.34 0.28 -15.80
CA LEU A 40 -3.94 0.38 -16.21
C LEU A 40 -3.65 1.60 -17.10
N LEU A 41 -4.50 1.86 -18.09
CA LEU A 41 -4.32 2.98 -19.01
C LEU A 41 -4.51 4.34 -18.33
N SER A 42 -5.56 4.49 -17.53
CA SER A 42 -5.83 5.75 -16.81
C SER A 42 -4.75 6.04 -15.78
N ARG A 43 -4.26 5.02 -15.06
CA ARG A 43 -3.11 5.12 -14.17
C ARG A 43 -1.83 5.50 -14.92
N ALA A 44 -1.57 4.91 -16.08
CA ALA A 44 -0.39 5.24 -16.87
C ALA A 44 -0.40 6.70 -17.33
N ARG A 45 -1.55 7.21 -17.82
CA ARG A 45 -1.72 8.63 -18.17
C ARG A 45 -1.48 9.54 -16.96
N ARG A 46 -2.15 9.26 -15.85
CA ARG A 46 -1.99 10.03 -14.60
C ARG A 46 -0.56 10.06 -14.08
N ILE A 47 0.19 8.97 -14.22
CA ILE A 47 1.61 8.93 -13.88
C ILE A 47 2.38 9.88 -14.81
N ARG A 48 2.18 9.78 -16.13
CA ARG A 48 2.85 10.65 -17.11
C ARG A 48 2.55 12.13 -16.85
N ASP A 49 1.30 12.49 -16.60
CA ASP A 49 0.89 13.87 -16.31
C ASP A 49 1.58 14.41 -15.05
N LYS A 50 1.68 13.58 -14.00
CA LYS A 50 2.44 13.93 -12.79
C LYS A 50 3.93 14.11 -13.08
N GLN A 51 4.51 13.32 -13.97
CA GLN A 51 5.92 13.47 -14.36
C GLN A 51 6.16 14.76 -15.14
N LEU A 52 5.29 15.07 -16.10
CA LEU A 52 5.32 16.34 -16.86
C LEU A 52 5.18 17.54 -15.92
N ALA A 53 4.17 17.53 -15.04
CA ALA A 53 3.96 18.59 -14.07
C ALA A 53 5.15 18.75 -13.11
N SER A 54 5.84 17.66 -12.74
CA SER A 54 7.01 17.73 -11.86
C SER A 54 8.26 18.23 -12.58
N LYS A 55 8.42 17.90 -13.87
CA LYS A 55 9.50 18.44 -14.72
C LYS A 55 9.30 19.93 -14.96
N TRP A 56 8.07 20.36 -15.25
CA TRP A 56 7.73 21.76 -15.44
C TRP A 56 7.98 22.60 -14.18
N ARG A 57 7.69 22.07 -12.99
CA ARG A 57 8.02 22.72 -11.70
C ARG A 57 9.50 22.64 -11.29
N GLY A 58 10.38 22.09 -12.13
CA GLY A 58 11.80 21.90 -11.81
C GLY A 58 12.09 20.93 -10.66
N THR A 59 11.07 20.23 -10.14
CA THR A 59 11.21 19.35 -8.97
C THR A 59 11.74 17.96 -9.32
N ARG A 60 11.82 17.61 -10.61
CA ARG A 60 12.29 16.32 -11.12
C ARG A 60 13.39 16.53 -12.16
N VAL A 61 14.54 15.89 -11.93
CA VAL A 61 15.71 15.88 -12.85
C VAL A 61 15.59 14.79 -13.92
N LYS A 62 14.96 13.65 -13.60
CA LYS A 62 14.81 12.54 -14.55
C LYS A 62 13.84 12.85 -15.69
N GLU A 63 14.11 12.29 -16.86
CA GLU A 63 13.23 12.38 -18.03
C GLU A 63 11.82 11.83 -17.76
N VAL A 64 10.88 12.28 -18.59
CA VAL A 64 9.49 11.83 -18.54
C VAL A 64 9.41 10.51 -19.30
N GLU A 65 8.94 9.46 -18.63
CA GLU A 65 8.77 8.14 -19.26
C GLU A 65 7.70 8.23 -20.37
N SER A 66 7.91 7.48 -21.45
CA SER A 66 6.89 7.31 -22.47
C SER A 66 5.67 6.59 -21.91
N LEU A 67 4.48 6.85 -22.47
CA LEU A 67 3.26 6.17 -22.02
C LEU A 67 3.36 4.65 -22.20
N LYS A 68 4.07 4.18 -23.24
CA LYS A 68 4.33 2.76 -23.49
C LYS A 68 5.18 2.15 -22.37
N ALA A 69 6.29 2.77 -22.01
CA ALA A 69 7.17 2.30 -20.94
C ALA A 69 6.44 2.24 -19.58
N ILE A 70 5.64 3.26 -19.25
CA ILE A 70 4.84 3.26 -18.02
C ILE A 70 3.85 2.09 -18.01
N ARG A 71 3.18 1.82 -19.14
CA ARG A 71 2.22 0.71 -19.27
C ARG A 71 2.91 -0.65 -19.10
N GLU A 72 4.06 -0.85 -19.75
CA GLU A 72 4.83 -2.08 -19.65
C GLU A 72 5.28 -2.34 -18.21
N ARG A 73 5.81 -1.30 -17.54
CA ARG A 73 6.18 -1.39 -16.13
C ARG A 73 4.98 -1.72 -15.23
N LEU A 74 3.82 -1.13 -15.46
CA LEU A 74 2.60 -1.45 -14.70
C LEU A 74 2.08 -2.87 -14.98
N ARG A 75 2.25 -3.39 -16.20
CA ARG A 75 1.88 -4.78 -16.53
C ARG A 75 2.82 -5.81 -15.90
N ALA A 76 4.09 -5.45 -15.77
CA ALA A 76 5.12 -6.31 -15.16
C ALA A 76 5.00 -6.39 -13.62
N MET A 77 4.17 -5.56 -12.99
CA MET A 77 3.93 -5.63 -11.55
C MET A 77 3.26 -6.95 -11.19
N LYS A 78 3.82 -7.64 -10.18
CA LYS A 78 3.22 -8.88 -9.66
C LYS A 78 1.83 -8.57 -9.08
N PRO A 79 0.83 -9.42 -9.33
CA PRO A 79 -0.47 -9.30 -8.66
C PRO A 79 -0.27 -9.35 -7.14
N PHE A 80 -1.17 -8.71 -6.39
CA PHE A 80 -1.18 -8.80 -4.94
C PHE A 80 -1.65 -10.17 -4.49
N GLU A 81 -0.94 -10.76 -3.55
CA GLU A 81 -1.34 -11.97 -2.86
C GLU A 81 -2.18 -11.63 -1.62
N PRO A 82 -3.10 -12.52 -1.19
CA PRO A 82 -4.00 -12.25 -0.06
C PRO A 82 -3.27 -11.85 1.23
N HIS A 83 -2.12 -12.48 1.52
CA HIS A 83 -1.35 -12.19 2.73
C HIS A 83 -0.70 -10.80 2.72
N GLU A 84 -0.46 -10.20 1.55
CA GLU A 84 0.11 -8.85 1.46
C GLU A 84 -0.85 -7.79 1.98
N TYR A 85 -2.16 -8.06 1.93
CA TYR A 85 -3.17 -7.19 2.55
C TYR A 85 -3.09 -7.22 4.07
N ALA A 86 -2.65 -8.32 4.67
CA ALA A 86 -2.38 -8.37 6.11
C ALA A 86 -1.30 -7.36 6.49
N HIS A 87 -0.19 -7.34 5.75
CA HIS A 87 0.88 -6.37 5.94
C HIS A 87 0.38 -4.94 5.73
N LEU A 88 -0.40 -4.68 4.66
CA LEU A 88 -0.96 -3.37 4.39
C LEU A 88 -1.86 -2.88 5.53
N ILE A 89 -2.75 -3.74 6.04
CA ILE A 89 -3.63 -3.41 7.16
C ILE A 89 -2.81 -3.17 8.43
N GLY A 90 -1.81 -4.02 8.73
CA GLY A 90 -0.90 -3.84 9.85
C GLY A 90 -0.16 -2.50 9.79
N LEU A 91 0.39 -2.12 8.63
CA LEU A 91 1.04 -0.82 8.42
C LEU A 91 0.05 0.36 8.58
N ARG A 92 -1.22 0.18 8.20
CA ARG A 92 -2.27 1.20 8.42
C ARG A 92 -2.59 1.36 9.90
N VAL A 93 -2.74 0.25 10.63
CA VAL A 93 -2.96 0.26 12.09
C VAL A 93 -1.77 0.89 12.80
N ALA A 94 -0.53 0.53 12.45
CA ALA A 94 0.67 1.14 13.00
C ALA A 94 0.69 2.66 12.82
N ARG A 95 0.26 3.17 11.64
CA ARG A 95 0.11 4.61 11.41
C ARG A 95 -1.01 5.24 12.25
N MET A 96 -2.13 4.54 12.48
CA MET A 96 -3.22 5.05 13.31
C MET A 96 -2.79 5.18 14.78
N LEU A 97 -2.01 4.22 15.27
CA LEU A 97 -1.46 4.22 16.64
C LEU A 97 -0.33 5.23 16.83
N CYS A 98 0.48 5.48 15.79
CA CYS A 98 1.51 6.52 15.78
C CYS A 98 1.12 7.64 14.79
N PRO A 99 0.10 8.46 15.11
CA PRO A 99 -0.45 9.44 14.19
C PRO A 99 0.61 10.46 13.79
N HIS A 100 0.84 10.56 12.49
CA HIS A 100 1.88 11.43 11.95
C HIS A 100 1.30 12.53 11.06
N ARG A 101 1.78 13.77 11.26
CA ARG A 101 1.35 14.96 10.50
C ARG A 101 1.80 14.95 9.03
N ARG A 102 2.78 14.10 8.64
CA ARG A 102 3.20 13.96 7.23
C ARG A 102 2.45 12.84 6.51
N ARG A 103 2.67 12.80 5.19
CA ARG A 103 2.05 11.83 4.26
C ARG A 103 2.45 10.40 4.63
N LEU A 104 1.58 9.44 4.29
CA LEU A 104 1.85 8.00 4.46
C LEU A 104 3.17 7.57 3.81
N SER A 105 3.49 8.13 2.64
CA SER A 105 4.74 7.83 1.94
C SER A 105 6.01 8.21 2.71
N SER A 106 5.92 9.10 3.71
CA SER A 106 7.06 9.51 4.51
C SER A 106 7.59 8.38 5.41
N HIS A 107 6.77 7.36 5.75
CA HIS A 107 7.23 6.22 6.54
C HIS A 107 8.19 5.28 5.79
N TRP A 108 8.27 5.39 4.46
CA TRP A 108 9.31 4.73 3.64
C TRP A 108 10.59 5.55 3.51
N GLY A 109 10.68 6.70 4.20
CA GLY A 109 11.91 7.47 4.29
C GLY A 109 12.96 6.76 5.16
N THR A 110 14.20 7.18 5.00
CA THR A 110 15.34 6.77 5.83
C THR A 110 15.43 7.54 7.14
N THR A 111 14.52 8.49 7.38
CA THR A 111 14.46 9.27 8.61
C THR A 111 13.57 8.55 9.63
N SER A 112 14.05 8.50 10.88
CA SER A 112 13.23 8.07 12.01
C SER A 112 12.15 9.12 12.28
N VAL A 113 10.93 8.66 12.58
CA VAL A 113 9.78 9.55 12.74
C VAL A 113 8.93 9.10 13.91
N GLY A 114 8.95 9.87 15.00
CA GLY A 114 8.24 9.52 16.24
C GLY A 114 8.80 8.23 16.84
N ALA A 115 7.91 7.33 17.27
CA ALA A 115 8.29 6.04 17.86
C ALA A 115 8.64 4.95 16.83
N LEU A 116 8.51 5.23 15.52
CA LEU A 116 8.80 4.26 14.46
C LEU A 116 10.24 4.45 13.96
N PRO A 117 11.11 3.43 14.09
CA PRO A 117 12.44 3.45 13.49
C PRO A 117 12.38 3.62 11.97
N ALA A 118 13.44 4.21 11.42
CA ALA A 118 13.63 4.31 9.98
C ALA A 118 13.61 2.93 9.33
N GLY A 119 13.00 2.80 8.16
CA GLY A 119 12.98 1.55 7.41
C GLY A 119 11.96 0.50 7.85
N THR A 120 11.23 0.71 8.96
CA THR A 120 10.20 -0.23 9.44
C THR A 120 9.19 -0.62 8.35
N PHE A 121 8.65 0.36 7.62
CA PHE A 121 7.68 0.09 6.55
C PHE A 121 8.31 -0.65 5.37
N ASN A 122 9.55 -0.29 5.01
CA ASN A 122 10.25 -0.90 3.89
C ASN A 122 10.63 -2.37 4.15
N ALA A 123 10.80 -2.75 5.43
CA ALA A 123 11.04 -4.14 5.83
C ALA A 123 9.83 -5.05 5.56
N TRP A 124 8.60 -4.52 5.65
CA TRP A 124 7.37 -5.28 5.44
C TRP A 124 6.80 -5.18 4.03
N MET A 125 6.90 -4.01 3.40
CA MET A 125 6.39 -3.79 2.05
C MET A 125 7.17 -2.65 1.38
N PRO A 126 7.74 -2.80 0.18
CA PRO A 126 8.43 -1.71 -0.48
C PRO A 126 7.45 -0.62 -0.95
N ARG A 127 7.92 0.64 -1.02
CA ARG A 127 7.06 1.80 -1.30
C ARG A 127 6.26 1.69 -2.61
N ASN A 128 6.86 1.08 -3.63
CA ASN A 128 6.30 0.97 -4.97
C ASN A 128 5.81 -0.46 -5.27
N ARG A 129 5.33 -1.17 -4.25
CA ARG A 129 4.69 -2.49 -4.39
C ARG A 129 3.41 -2.42 -5.23
#